data_AF-A0A8T4MJM4-F1
#
_entry.id   AF-A0A8T4MJM4-F1
#
_cell.length_a   1.000
_cell.length_b   1.000
_cell.length_c   1.000
_cell.angle_alpha   90.00
_cell.angle_beta   90.00
_cell.angle_gamma   90.00
#
_symmetry.space_group_name_H-M   'P 1'
#
loop_
_entity.id
_entity.type
_entity.pdbx_description
1 polymer ?
#
loop_
_entity_poly.entity_id
_entity_poly.type
_entity_poly.pdbx_seq_one_letter_code
_entity_poly.pdbx_strand_id
1 'polypeptide(L)' 'MTFFKKKRKFPTFAVILLVVGLIWLLNELRVITINIPWIPVVLVIVAAGMIVNRYRE' A
#
# COMPACT_ATOMS: atom_id res chain seq x y z
N MET A 1 -35.20 -8.25 -9.44
CA MET A 1 -33.80 -8.55 -9.77
C MET A 1 -32.92 -7.41 -9.26
N THR A 2 -32.48 -7.46 -8.01
CA THR A 2 -31.69 -6.38 -7.41
C THR A 2 -30.24 -6.48 -7.89
N PHE A 3 -29.83 -5.52 -8.73
CA PHE A 3 -28.46 -5.37 -9.21
C PHE A 3 -27.55 -5.00 -8.04
N PHE A 4 -26.81 -5.96 -7.48
CA PHE A 4 -25.74 -5.69 -6.54
C PHE A 4 -24.63 -4.92 -7.26
N LYS A 5 -24.64 -3.58 -7.13
CA LYS A 5 -23.55 -2.71 -7.57
C LYS A 5 -22.33 -3.04 -6.70
N LYS A 6 -21.47 -3.96 -7.16
CA LYS A 6 -20.22 -4.36 -6.48
C LYS A 6 -19.34 -3.12 -6.36
N LYS A 7 -19.39 -2.43 -5.22
CA LYS A 7 -18.49 -1.31 -4.93
C LYS A 7 -17.06 -1.85 -5.05
N ARG A 8 -16.32 -1.39 -6.07
CA ARG A 8 -14.90 -1.72 -6.24
C ARG A 8 -14.14 -1.03 -5.12
N LYS A 9 -14.07 -1.66 -3.94
CA LYS A 9 -13.24 -1.21 -2.83
C LYS A 9 -11.79 -1.20 -3.31
N PHE A 10 -11.07 -0.12 -3.07
CA PHE A 10 -9.66 -0.06 -3.41
C PHE A 10 -8.93 -1.10 -2.54
N PRO A 11 -8.06 -1.96 -3.12
CA PRO A 11 -7.46 -3.06 -2.39
C PRO A 11 -6.28 -2.57 -1.54
N THR A 12 -6.53 -1.65 -0.62
CA THR A 12 -5.51 -0.98 0.20
C THR A 12 -4.64 -2.00 0.93
N PHE A 13 -5.22 -3.07 1.47
CA PHE A 13 -4.49 -4.14 2.12
C PHE A 13 -3.48 -4.84 1.19
N ALA A 14 -3.87 -5.12 -0.06
CA ALA A 14 -2.98 -5.74 -1.04
C ALA A 14 -1.83 -4.79 -1.41
N VAL A 15 -2.10 -3.49 -1.53
CA VAL A 15 -1.07 -2.47 -1.80
C VAL A 15 -0.08 -2.38 -0.64
N ILE A 16 -0.56 -2.42 0.61
CA ILE A 16 0.30 -2.40 1.80
C ILE A 16 1.21 -3.62 1.83
N LEU A 17 0.65 -4.83 1.63
CA LEU A 17 1.43 -6.06 1.57
C LEU A 17 2.50 -6.01 0.47
N LEU A 18 2.15 -5.50 -0.71
CA LEU A 18 3.07 -5.38 -1.83
C LEU A 18 4.23 -4.46 -1.49
N VAL A 19 3.96 -3.29 -0.91
CA VAL A 19 4.97 -2.30 -0.53
C VAL A 19 5.90 -2.84 0.55
N VAL A 20 5.35 -3.47 1.59
CA VAL A 20 6.15 -4.08 2.68
C VAL A 20 7.04 -5.19 2.12
N GLY A 21 6.50 -6.08 1.30
CA GLY A 21 7.26 -7.15 0.68
C GLY A 21 8.37 -6.63 -0.25
N LEU A 22 8.10 -5.59 -1.02
CA LEU A 22 9.08 -4.99 -1.93
C LEU A 22 10.25 -4.35 -1.16
N ILE A 23 9.95 -3.57 -0.13
CA ILE A 23 10.96 -2.93 0.70
C ILE A 23 11.83 -3.98 1.40
N TRP A 24 11.20 -5.03 1.95
CA TRP A 24 11.93 -6.11 2.60
C TRP A 24 12.84 -6.83 1.61
N LEU A 25 12.32 -7.22 0.45
CA LEU A 25 13.11 -7.88 -0.59
C LEU A 25 14.32 -7.05 -1.02
N LEU A 26 14.12 -5.75 -1.28
CA LEU A 26 15.19 -4.85 -1.69
C LEU A 26 16.24 -4.64 -0.60
N ASN A 27 15.82 -4.66 0.67
CA ASN A 27 16.71 -4.62 1.82
C ASN A 27 17.52 -5.91 1.95
N GLU A 28 16.89 -7.07 1.79
CA GLU A 28 17.55 -8.38 1.87
C GLU A 28 18.60 -8.56 0.76
N LEU A 29 18.27 -8.14 -0.45
CA LEU A 29 19.20 -8.20 -1.58
C LEU A 29 20.37 -7.21 -1.46
N ARG A 30 20.39 -6.34 -0.43
CA ARG A 30 21.35 -5.22 -0.26
C ARG A 30 21.49 -4.32 -1.50
N VAL A 31 20.52 -4.37 -2.43
CA VAL A 31 20.48 -3.54 -3.64
C VAL A 31 20.30 -2.08 -3.26
N ILE A 32 19.66 -1.82 -2.12
CA ILE A 32 19.51 -0.48 -1.56
C ILE A 32 19.98 -0.53 -0.11
N THR A 33 21.08 0.16 0.21
CA THR A 33 21.45 0.45 1.60
C THR A 33 20.56 1.58 2.09
N ILE A 34 19.35 1.24 2.51
CA ILE A 34 18.37 2.22 2.98
C ILE A 34 18.79 2.65 4.40
N ASN A 35 19.52 3.76 4.49
CA ASN A 35 19.83 4.41 5.78
C ASN A 35 18.63 5.24 6.32
N ILE A 36 17.51 5.23 5.59
CA ILE A 36 16.27 5.92 5.93
C ILE A 36 15.32 4.91 6.59
N PRO A 37 14.67 5.25 7.72
CA PRO A 37 13.69 4.36 8.33
C PRO A 37 12.55 4.05 7.34
N TRP A 38 12.28 2.77 7.10
CA TRP A 38 11.27 2.32 6.13
C TRP A 38 9.82 2.44 6.66
N ILE A 39 9.65 2.43 7.98
CA ILE A 39 8.36 2.59 8.65
C ILE A 39 7.63 3.88 8.20
N PRO A 40 8.25 5.08 8.23
CA PRO A 40 7.60 6.30 7.74
C PRO A 40 7.25 6.24 6.25
N VAL A 41 8.04 5.56 5.42
CA VAL A 41 7.72 5.37 3.99
C VAL A 41 6.44 4.55 3.83
N VAL A 42 6.31 3.46 4.58
CA VAL A 42 5.09 2.64 4.59
C VAL A 42 3.88 3.44 5.08
N LEU A 43 4.04 4.24 6.14
CA LEU A 43 2.97 5.10 6.67
C LEU A 43 2.46 6.11 5.64
N VAL A 44 3.36 6.75 4.88
CA VAL A 44 2.98 7.70 3.82
C VAL A 44 2.16 7.00 2.73
N ILE A 45 2.57 5.78 2.33
CA ILE A 45 1.86 5.02 1.30
C ILE A 45 0.48 4.55 1.79
N VAL A 46 0.39 4.11 3.05
CA VAL A 46 -0.88 3.75 3.70
C VAL A 46 -1.82 4.97 3.75
N ALA A 47 -1.31 6.13 4.16
CA ALA A 47 -2.08 7.37 4.22
C ALA A 47 -2.58 7.79 2.82
N ALA A 48 -1.71 7.75 1.80
CA ALA A 48 -2.11 8.02 0.42
C ALA A 48 -3.19 7.05 -0.07
N GLY A 49 -3.04 5.75 0.20
CA GLY A 49 -4.04 4.73 -0.15
C GLY A 49 -5.39 4.94 0.54
N MET A 50 -5.39 5.34 1.82
CA MET A 50 -6.61 5.70 2.55
C MET A 50 -7.29 6.96 1.98
N ILE A 51 -6.51 8.00 1.66
CA ILE A 51 -7.01 9.23 1.04
C ILE A 51 -7.69 8.90 -0.30
N VAL A 52 -6.99 8.16 -1.18
CA VAL A 52 -7.53 7.78 -2.49
C VAL A 52 -8.78 6.92 -2.36
N ASN A 53 -8.83 6.00 -1.39
CA ASN A 53 -10.03 5.21 -1.14
C ASN A 53 -11.20 6.08 -0.67
N ARG A 54 -10.95 7.08 0.20
CA ARG A 54 -11.98 7.99 0.71
C ARG A 54 -12.55 8.92 -0.36
N TYR A 55 -11.73 9.38 -1.31
CA TYR A 55 -12.21 10.22 -2.43
C TYR A 55 -12.89 9.42 -3.55
N ARG A 56 -12.76 8.08 -3.57
CA ARG A 56 -13.47 7.20 -4.53
C ARG A 56 -14.85 6.74 -4.04
N GLU A 57 -15.18 6.97 -2.77
CA GLU A 57 -16.53 6.75 -2.20
C GLU A 57 -17.43 7.97 -2.40
#